data_AF-A0A523XFI2-F1
#
_entry.id   AF-A0A523XFI2-F1
#
_cell.length_a   1.000
_cell.length_b   1.000
_cell.length_c   1.000
_cell.angle_alpha   90.00
_cell.angle_beta   90.00
_cell.angle_gamma   90.00
#
_symmetry.space_group_name_H-M   'P 1'
#
loop_
_entity.id
_entity.type
_entity.pdbx_description
1 polymer ?
#
loop_
_entity_poly.entity_id
_entity_poly.type
_entity_poly.pdbx_seq_one_letter_code
_entity_poly.pdbx_strand_id
1 'polypeptide(L)'
;MDKLNNNFEYVEDFDDEVWDEEKWEKFMQEADKRVDEYLKRIDDELKKAKESPLNHNYCVEEQGIEKPDEAFELEPFESVAESWRTLEKPWDDREDERDFEEIPAYRIAYDFGFAIHNFIEKFYPERIDIPEINQLAENCFVIGAKIAGGHGIGYERDVLEGNIANCKRGLNAAEECLEALENLRMKIKPTPELLKLYGFSLKTRYAVREWIEELRSRIWWR
;
A
#
# COMPACT_ATOMS: atom_id res chain seq x y z
N MET A 1 34.56 47.07 21.28
CA MET A 1 33.27 47.56 21.82
C MET A 1 32.46 47.97 20.62
N ASP A 2 31.68 47.04 20.06
CA ASP A 2 30.22 46.93 20.29
C ASP A 2 29.51 47.78 19.22
N LYS A 3 28.71 47.26 18.28
CA LYS A 3 27.88 46.06 18.20
C LYS A 3 27.73 45.68 16.72
N LEU A 4 28.01 44.43 16.36
CA LEU A 4 27.47 43.83 15.14
C LEU A 4 26.07 43.30 15.48
N ASN A 5 25.12 43.78 14.70
CA ASN A 5 23.69 43.53 14.78
C ASN A 5 23.42 42.09 14.31
N ASN A 6 23.45 41.12 15.23
CA ASN A 6 22.95 39.78 14.96
C ASN A 6 21.44 39.76 15.21
N ASN A 7 20.67 40.24 14.21
CA ASN A 7 19.31 39.76 14.00
C ASN A 7 19.42 38.32 13.48
N PHE A 8 19.62 37.37 14.38
CA PHE A 8 19.09 36.03 14.15
C PHE A 8 17.62 36.12 14.57
N GLU A 9 16.75 36.38 13.60
CA GLU A 9 15.36 35.97 13.73
C GLU A 9 15.38 34.49 14.09
N TYR A 10 14.92 34.19 15.29
CA TYR A 10 14.43 32.86 15.62
C TYR A 10 13.43 32.53 14.52
N VAL A 11 13.79 31.61 13.62
CA VAL A 11 12.81 30.97 12.76
C VAL A 11 11.93 30.21 13.74
N GLU A 12 10.73 30.74 13.97
CA GLU A 12 9.70 30.11 14.80
C GLU A 12 9.57 28.64 14.38
N ASP A 13 9.47 27.80 15.41
CA ASP A 13 9.39 26.36 15.36
C ASP A 13 8.56 25.88 14.16
N PHE A 14 9.09 24.93 13.40
CA PHE A 14 8.26 24.10 12.53
C PHE A 14 7.14 23.54 13.40
N ASP A 15 5.91 23.85 13.03
CA ASP A 15 4.67 23.52 13.74
C ASP A 15 4.74 22.09 14.33
N ASP A 16 4.96 21.98 15.65
CA ASP A 16 4.92 20.73 16.44
C ASP A 16 3.48 20.15 16.50
N GLU A 17 2.65 20.47 15.52
CA GLU A 17 1.23 20.12 15.50
C GLU A 17 1.08 18.62 15.23
N VAL A 18 0.70 17.87 16.27
CA VAL A 18 0.29 16.47 16.15
C VAL A 18 -0.99 16.41 15.32
N TRP A 19 -0.94 15.70 14.19
CA TRP A 19 -2.07 15.57 13.29
C TRP A 19 -3.07 14.52 13.78
N ASP A 20 -4.36 14.84 13.63
CA ASP A 20 -5.41 13.87 13.87
C ASP A 20 -5.67 12.94 12.67
N GLU A 21 -6.44 11.86 12.89
CA GLU A 21 -6.85 10.91 11.84
C GLU A 21 -7.47 11.60 10.60
N GLU A 22 -8.17 12.73 10.78
CA GLU A 22 -8.84 13.42 9.67
C GLU A 22 -7.85 14.21 8.81
N LYS A 23 -6.89 14.89 9.44
CA LYS A 23 -5.79 15.56 8.75
C LYS A 23 -4.93 14.58 7.97
N TRP A 24 -4.57 13.45 8.59
CA TRP A 24 -3.84 12.37 7.93
C TRP A 24 -4.60 11.83 6.71
N GLU A 25 -5.90 11.57 6.85
CA GLU A 25 -6.71 11.09 5.73
C GLU A 25 -6.74 12.10 4.57
N LYS A 26 -6.92 13.40 4.85
CA LYS A 26 -6.88 14.44 3.80
C LYS A 26 -5.54 14.48 3.09
N PHE A 27 -4.44 14.46 3.84
CA PHE A 27 -3.10 14.42 3.29
C PHE A 27 -2.88 13.22 2.36
N MET A 28 -3.31 12.02 2.81
CA MET A 28 -3.17 10.81 2.01
C MET A 28 -4.06 10.83 0.76
N GLN A 29 -5.29 11.37 0.83
CA GLN A 29 -6.15 11.53 -0.34
C GLN A 29 -5.53 12.46 -1.39
N GLU A 30 -4.85 13.52 -0.96
CA GLU A 30 -4.11 14.38 -1.87
C GLU A 30 -2.92 13.67 -2.51
N ALA A 31 -2.22 12.82 -1.74
CA ALA A 31 -1.16 11.97 -2.28
C ALA A 31 -1.70 10.98 -3.33
N ASP A 32 -2.81 10.31 -3.06
CA ASP A 32 -3.45 9.38 -3.99
C ASP A 32 -3.84 10.09 -5.30
N LYS A 33 -4.44 11.29 -5.23
CA LYS A 33 -4.77 12.08 -6.43
C LYS A 33 -3.54 12.38 -7.29
N ARG A 34 -2.41 12.72 -6.67
CA ARG A 34 -1.16 12.97 -7.41
C ARG A 34 -0.64 11.70 -8.08
N VAL A 35 -0.73 10.55 -7.40
CA VAL A 35 -0.37 9.25 -7.97
C VAL A 35 -1.27 8.90 -9.15
N ASP A 36 -2.58 9.09 -9.04
CA ASP A 36 -3.54 8.84 -10.12
C ASP A 36 -3.26 9.72 -11.34
N GLU A 37 -2.95 10.99 -11.15
CA GLU A 37 -2.54 11.89 -12.23
C GLU A 37 -1.27 11.41 -12.92
N TYR A 38 -0.30 10.90 -12.15
CA TYR A 38 0.94 10.35 -12.70
C TYR A 38 0.70 9.05 -13.49
N LEU A 39 -0.09 8.12 -12.94
CA LEU A 39 -0.45 6.88 -13.62
C LEU A 39 -1.22 7.13 -14.93
N LYS A 40 -2.11 8.12 -14.97
CA LYS A 40 -2.79 8.54 -16.20
C LYS A 40 -1.81 9.03 -17.27
N ARG A 41 -0.80 9.79 -16.89
CA ARG A 41 0.23 10.25 -17.83
C ARG A 41 1.02 9.08 -18.41
N ILE A 42 1.38 8.10 -17.58
CA ILE A 42 2.06 6.88 -18.05
C ILE A 42 1.17 6.12 -19.04
N ASP A 43 -0.12 5.93 -18.75
CA ASP A 43 -1.04 5.23 -19.64
C ASP A 43 -1.19 5.96 -20.99
N ASP A 44 -1.30 7.29 -20.97
CA ASP A 44 -1.34 8.11 -22.19
C ASP A 44 -0.04 7.99 -23.02
N GLU A 45 1.12 7.96 -22.37
CA GLU A 45 2.41 7.74 -23.03
C GLU A 45 2.50 6.34 -23.65
N LEU A 46 2.05 5.31 -22.93
CA LEU A 46 2.02 3.94 -23.43
C LEU A 46 1.05 3.76 -24.62
N LYS A 47 -0.10 4.44 -24.59
CA LYS A 47 -1.05 4.47 -25.73
C LYS A 47 -0.44 5.13 -26.96
N LYS A 48 0.19 6.30 -26.80
CA LYS A 48 0.91 6.99 -27.89
C LYS A 48 2.03 6.13 -28.48
N ALA A 49 2.76 5.40 -27.64
CA ALA A 49 3.81 4.48 -28.09
C ALA A 49 3.26 3.31 -28.93
N LYS A 50 2.04 2.82 -28.62
CA LYS A 50 1.35 1.77 -29.40
C LYS A 50 0.73 2.29 -30.70
N GLU A 51 0.33 3.56 -30.74
CA GLU A 51 -0.31 4.19 -31.91
C GLU A 51 0.69 4.73 -32.94
N SER A 52 1.97 4.90 -32.58
CA SER A 52 3.03 5.27 -33.51
C SER A 52 3.44 4.05 -34.38
N PRO A 53 3.29 4.09 -35.73
CA PRO A 53 3.71 3.00 -36.62
C PRO A 53 5.24 2.81 -36.70
N LEU A 54 6.01 3.63 -36.00
CA LEU A 54 7.47 3.63 -35.96
C LEU A 54 7.95 3.36 -34.53
N ASN A 55 7.60 2.22 -33.95
CA ASN A 55 8.39 1.68 -32.84
C ASN A 55 8.38 0.15 -32.73
N HIS A 56 8.35 -0.53 -33.88
CA HIS A 56 8.83 -1.90 -34.00
C HIS A 56 10.26 -1.87 -34.58
N ASN A 57 11.18 -1.18 -33.91
CA ASN A 57 12.60 -1.38 -34.15
C ASN A 57 13.45 -1.00 -32.92
N TYR A 58 13.34 -1.84 -31.88
CA TYR A 58 14.52 -2.22 -31.11
C TYR A 58 14.91 -3.65 -31.52
N CYS A 59 15.05 -3.88 -32.81
CA CYS A 59 16.06 -4.82 -33.29
C CYS A 59 17.34 -4.00 -33.39
N VAL A 60 18.34 -4.36 -32.58
CA VAL A 60 19.68 -3.77 -32.62
C VAL A 60 20.23 -3.99 -34.03
N GLU A 61 20.15 -2.98 -34.88
CA GLU A 61 20.90 -2.97 -36.13
C GLU A 61 22.38 -2.81 -35.76
N GLU A 62 23.18 -3.82 -36.11
CA GLU A 62 24.64 -3.81 -36.04
C GLU A 62 25.19 -2.67 -36.91
N GLN A 63 25.25 -1.46 -36.37
CA GLN A 63 26.04 -0.38 -36.93
C GLN A 63 27.08 0.06 -35.89
N GLY A 64 28.26 -0.54 -36.01
CA GLY A 64 29.54 0.08 -35.69
C GLY A 64 29.65 0.73 -34.31
N ILE A 65 29.39 -0.03 -33.24
CA ILE A 65 29.90 0.35 -31.92
C ILE A 65 31.39 0.03 -31.94
N GLU A 66 32.24 1.05 -32.00
CA GLU A 66 33.63 0.91 -31.55
C GLU A 66 33.58 0.36 -30.12
N LYS A 67 34.19 -0.81 -29.92
CA LYS A 67 34.22 -1.48 -28.63
C LYS A 67 34.76 -0.49 -27.58
N PRO A 68 34.04 -0.20 -26.49
CA PRO A 68 34.67 0.39 -25.32
C PRO A 68 35.66 -0.65 -24.79
N ASP A 69 36.95 -0.33 -24.84
CA ASP A 69 38.05 -1.24 -24.48
C ASP A 69 38.21 -1.45 -22.96
N GLU A 70 37.17 -1.20 -22.16
CA GLU A 70 37.20 -1.46 -20.72
C GLU A 70 35.98 -2.28 -20.35
N ALA A 71 36.24 -3.53 -19.94
CA ALA A 71 35.25 -4.44 -19.42
C ALA A 71 34.56 -3.78 -18.22
N PHE A 72 33.36 -3.24 -18.44
CA PHE A 72 32.47 -2.82 -17.37
C PHE A 72 32.00 -4.09 -16.67
N GLU A 73 32.72 -4.49 -15.61
CA GLU A 73 32.30 -5.53 -14.70
C GLU A 73 30.98 -5.10 -14.07
N LEU A 74 29.88 -5.67 -14.58
CA LEU A 74 28.58 -5.56 -13.94
C LEU A 74 28.67 -6.24 -12.58
N GLU A 75 28.48 -5.46 -11.52
CA GLU A 75 28.42 -6.03 -10.17
C GLU A 75 27.28 -7.07 -10.09
N PRO A 76 27.50 -8.22 -9.41
CA PRO A 76 26.46 -9.20 -9.20
C PRO A 76 25.26 -8.57 -8.50
N PHE A 77 24.03 -8.89 -8.93
CA PHE A 77 22.79 -8.37 -8.36
C PHE A 77 22.71 -8.50 -6.83
N GLU A 78 23.34 -9.54 -6.28
CA GLU A 78 23.48 -9.77 -4.84
C GLU A 78 24.31 -8.69 -4.13
N SER A 79 25.35 -8.12 -4.77
CA SER A 79 26.15 -7.00 -4.28
C SER A 79 25.32 -5.72 -4.12
N VAL A 80 24.48 -5.43 -5.12
CA VAL A 80 23.60 -4.25 -5.13
C VAL A 80 22.51 -4.38 -4.08
N ALA A 81 21.93 -5.57 -3.91
CA ALA A 81 20.93 -5.85 -2.88
C ALA A 81 21.50 -5.75 -1.45
N GLU A 82 22.76 -6.18 -1.24
CA GLU A 82 23.46 -6.04 0.04
C GLU A 82 23.76 -4.56 0.35
N SER A 83 24.19 -3.80 -0.66
CA SER A 83 24.47 -2.36 -0.56
C SER A 83 23.24 -1.55 -0.12
N TRP A 84 22.05 -1.89 -0.62
CA TRP A 84 20.80 -1.27 -0.17
C TRP A 84 20.39 -1.66 1.25
N ARG A 85 20.66 -2.90 1.70
CA ARG A 85 20.42 -3.30 3.09
C ARG A 85 21.36 -2.61 4.08
N THR A 86 22.53 -2.16 3.63
CA THR A 86 23.56 -1.60 4.51
C THR A 86 23.44 -0.07 4.67
N LEU A 87 22.56 0.58 3.90
CA LEU A 87 22.44 2.04 3.88
C LEU A 87 21.59 2.65 4.99
N GLU A 88 21.04 1.87 5.92
CA GLU A 88 20.41 2.39 7.14
C GLU A 88 20.87 1.65 8.40
N LYS A 89 21.49 2.38 9.32
CA LYS A 89 20.92 2.73 10.65
C LYS A 89 22.02 3.34 11.53
N PRO A 90 21.75 4.50 12.15
CA PRO A 90 21.67 4.42 13.60
C PRO A 90 20.65 5.39 14.21
N TRP A 91 19.47 4.90 14.55
CA TRP A 91 18.68 5.34 15.70
C TRP A 91 17.98 4.10 16.29
N ASP A 92 17.96 4.01 17.62
CA ASP A 92 17.60 2.83 18.44
C ASP A 92 16.16 2.97 18.96
N ASP A 93 15.19 2.28 18.33
CA ASP A 93 13.78 2.25 18.73
C ASP A 93 13.21 0.81 18.68
N ARG A 94 13.22 0.13 19.83
CA ARG A 94 12.93 -1.31 19.98
C ARG A 94 11.45 -1.73 19.80
N GLU A 95 10.61 -0.93 19.15
CA GLU A 95 9.24 -1.32 18.74
C GLU A 95 9.04 -1.45 17.22
N ASP A 96 9.94 -0.88 16.41
CA ASP A 96 10.05 -1.07 14.94
C ASP A 96 10.48 -2.49 14.54
N GLU A 97 10.70 -3.39 15.50
CA GLU A 97 11.15 -4.76 15.25
C GLU A 97 10.00 -5.77 15.06
N ARG A 98 8.75 -5.40 15.35
CA ARG A 98 7.61 -6.31 15.07
C ARG A 98 7.35 -6.31 13.58
N ASP A 99 7.67 -7.41 12.90
CA ASP A 99 7.25 -7.61 11.53
C ASP A 99 5.73 -7.45 11.42
N PHE A 100 5.24 -6.71 10.42
CA PHE A 100 3.81 -6.55 10.18
C PHE A 100 3.11 -7.91 10.01
N GLU A 101 3.86 -8.94 9.60
CA GLU A 101 3.42 -10.33 9.54
C GLU A 101 2.98 -10.91 10.90
N GLU A 102 3.41 -10.33 12.01
CA GLU A 102 3.00 -10.72 13.36
C GLU A 102 1.66 -10.09 13.79
N ILE A 103 1.21 -9.02 13.11
CA ILE A 103 -0.06 -8.36 13.44
C ILE A 103 -1.22 -9.35 13.18
N PRO A 104 -2.03 -9.71 14.21
CA PRO A 104 -3.09 -10.70 14.03
C PRO A 104 -4.10 -10.34 12.94
N ALA A 105 -4.45 -9.05 12.85
CA ALA A 105 -5.35 -8.56 11.81
C ALA A 105 -4.75 -8.70 10.40
N TYR A 106 -3.43 -8.49 10.25
CA TYR A 106 -2.73 -8.67 8.97
C TYR A 106 -2.83 -10.13 8.52
N ARG A 107 -2.50 -11.09 9.40
CA ARG A 107 -2.54 -12.53 9.06
C ARG A 107 -3.93 -12.99 8.62
N ILE A 108 -4.97 -12.53 9.34
CA ILE A 108 -6.36 -12.82 8.99
C ILE A 108 -6.70 -12.23 7.62
N ALA A 109 -6.30 -10.98 7.35
CA ALA A 109 -6.53 -10.32 6.07
C ALA A 109 -5.77 -11.00 4.91
N TYR A 110 -4.52 -11.41 5.15
CA TYR A 110 -3.68 -12.12 4.19
C TYR A 110 -4.33 -13.45 3.78
N ASP A 111 -4.69 -14.29 4.77
CA ASP A 111 -5.36 -15.57 4.52
C ASP A 111 -6.70 -15.39 3.80
N PHE A 112 -7.44 -14.32 4.15
CA PHE A 112 -8.68 -13.97 3.48
C PHE A 112 -8.48 -13.59 2.01
N GLY A 113 -7.43 -12.79 1.72
CA GLY A 113 -7.05 -12.43 0.36
C GLY A 113 -6.81 -13.66 -0.52
N PHE A 114 -6.03 -14.62 -0.04
CA PHE A 114 -5.81 -15.88 -0.75
C PHE A 114 -7.09 -16.73 -0.87
N ALA A 115 -7.94 -16.75 0.15
CA ALA A 115 -9.21 -17.48 0.07
C ALA A 115 -10.12 -16.91 -1.03
N ILE A 116 -10.21 -15.58 -1.16
CA ILE A 116 -10.96 -14.92 -2.23
C ILE A 116 -10.31 -15.18 -3.59
N HIS A 117 -8.99 -15.00 -3.70
CA HIS A 117 -8.27 -15.24 -4.96
C HIS A 117 -8.51 -16.67 -5.49
N ASN A 118 -8.32 -17.67 -4.63
CA ASN A 118 -8.53 -19.08 -4.98
C ASN A 118 -9.99 -19.39 -5.36
N PHE A 119 -10.95 -18.72 -4.72
CA PHE A 119 -12.36 -18.85 -5.08
C PHE A 119 -12.65 -18.27 -6.46
N ILE A 120 -12.14 -17.08 -6.75
CA ILE A 120 -12.31 -16.42 -8.05
C ILE A 120 -11.67 -17.26 -9.15
N GLU A 121 -10.43 -17.71 -8.98
CA GLU A 121 -9.76 -18.57 -9.98
C GLU A 121 -10.52 -19.87 -10.24
N LYS A 122 -11.07 -20.49 -9.20
CA LYS A 122 -11.77 -21.77 -9.33
C LYS A 122 -13.14 -21.65 -10.00
N PHE A 123 -13.92 -20.64 -9.65
CA PHE A 123 -15.33 -20.55 -10.04
C PHE A 123 -15.60 -19.49 -11.13
N TYR A 124 -14.67 -18.56 -11.32
CA TYR A 124 -14.75 -17.46 -12.28
C TYR A 124 -13.44 -17.28 -13.07
N PRO A 125 -12.87 -18.35 -13.67
CA PRO A 125 -11.55 -18.32 -14.31
C PRO A 125 -11.48 -17.35 -15.50
N GLU A 126 -12.59 -17.17 -16.21
CA GLU A 126 -12.66 -16.28 -17.38
C GLU A 126 -12.92 -14.81 -17.00
N ARG A 127 -12.98 -14.47 -15.70
CA ARG A 127 -13.28 -13.13 -15.15
C ARG A 127 -14.35 -12.40 -15.97
N ILE A 128 -15.51 -13.04 -16.09
CA ILE A 128 -16.70 -12.42 -16.65
C ILE A 128 -17.00 -11.18 -15.82
N ASP A 129 -17.41 -10.10 -16.49
CA ASP A 129 -17.72 -8.76 -15.98
C ASP A 129 -18.86 -8.75 -14.93
N ILE A 130 -18.60 -9.41 -13.80
CA ILE A 130 -19.48 -9.53 -12.64
C ILE A 130 -18.95 -8.52 -11.63
N PRO A 131 -19.66 -7.40 -11.40
CA PRO A 131 -19.18 -6.32 -10.55
C PRO A 131 -18.72 -6.78 -9.16
N GLU A 132 -19.46 -7.71 -8.54
CA GLU A 132 -19.10 -8.26 -7.23
C GLU A 132 -17.77 -9.02 -7.24
N ILE A 133 -17.45 -9.75 -8.31
CA ILE A 133 -16.20 -10.50 -8.42
C ILE A 133 -15.03 -9.54 -8.66
N ASN A 134 -15.23 -8.50 -9.46
CA ASN A 134 -14.24 -7.45 -9.68
C ASN A 134 -13.93 -6.71 -8.37
N GLN A 135 -14.97 -6.29 -7.65
CA GLN A 135 -14.83 -5.62 -6.35
C GLN A 135 -14.10 -6.49 -5.32
N LEU A 136 -14.39 -7.79 -5.28
CA LEU A 136 -13.65 -8.75 -4.45
C LEU A 136 -12.17 -8.82 -4.84
N ALA A 137 -11.87 -8.96 -6.13
CA ALA A 137 -10.50 -9.06 -6.63
C ALA A 137 -9.68 -7.79 -6.34
N GLU A 138 -10.30 -6.62 -6.48
CA GLU A 138 -9.66 -5.31 -6.24
C GLU A 138 -9.35 -5.09 -4.77
N ASN A 139 -10.23 -5.50 -3.85
CA ASN A 139 -10.11 -5.15 -2.44
C ASN A 139 -9.44 -6.22 -1.55
N CYS A 140 -9.48 -7.50 -1.94
CA CYS A 140 -9.14 -8.58 -1.02
C CYS A 140 -7.71 -8.51 -0.43
N PHE A 141 -6.73 -8.03 -1.20
CA PHE A 141 -5.36 -7.83 -0.72
C PHE A 141 -5.09 -6.40 -0.22
N VAL A 142 -5.94 -5.43 -0.56
CA VAL A 142 -5.82 -4.04 -0.08
C VAL A 142 -5.92 -3.98 1.44
N ILE A 143 -6.75 -4.83 2.04
CA ILE A 143 -6.91 -4.91 3.51
C ILE A 143 -5.56 -5.14 4.19
N GLY A 144 -4.83 -6.19 3.80
CA GLY A 144 -3.52 -6.51 4.36
C GLY A 144 -2.47 -5.45 4.02
N ALA A 145 -2.46 -4.95 2.77
CA ALA A 145 -1.53 -3.91 2.33
C ALA A 145 -1.67 -2.61 3.14
N LYS A 146 -2.90 -2.23 3.51
CA LYS A 146 -3.15 -1.03 4.32
C LYS A 146 -2.77 -1.20 5.79
N ILE A 147 -2.89 -2.41 6.36
CA ILE A 147 -2.37 -2.70 7.70
C ILE A 147 -0.84 -2.63 7.70
N ALA A 148 -0.18 -3.29 6.74
CA ALA A 148 1.28 -3.27 6.61
C ALA A 148 1.80 -1.84 6.33
N GLY A 149 1.13 -1.09 5.47
CA GLY A 149 1.45 0.31 5.22
C GLY A 149 1.23 1.20 6.44
N GLY A 150 0.21 0.92 7.26
CA GLY A 150 -0.01 1.60 8.54
C GLY A 150 1.13 1.33 9.52
N HIS A 151 1.54 0.06 9.64
CA HIS A 151 2.71 -0.33 10.41
C HIS A 151 3.97 0.43 9.95
N GLY A 152 4.22 0.53 8.65
CA GLY A 152 5.35 1.29 8.10
C GLY A 152 5.28 2.81 8.28
N ILE A 153 4.13 3.38 8.70
CA ILE A 153 4.03 4.79 9.10
C ILE A 153 4.59 5.00 10.52
N GLY A 154 4.49 3.99 11.39
CA GLY A 154 4.99 4.05 12.76
C GLY A 154 3.91 3.98 13.83
N TYR A 155 4.34 4.12 15.09
CA TYR A 155 3.50 4.03 16.29
C TYR A 155 3.71 5.20 17.26
N GLU A 156 4.55 6.15 16.88
CA GLU A 156 4.92 7.32 17.66
C GLU A 156 3.78 8.33 17.71
N ARG A 157 3.87 9.26 18.67
CA ARG A 157 2.82 10.23 18.99
C ARG A 157 2.34 11.04 17.78
N ASP A 158 3.26 11.43 16.92
CA ASP A 158 3.06 12.28 15.74
C ASP A 158 2.51 11.53 14.53
N VAL A 159 2.74 10.22 14.43
CA VAL A 159 2.40 9.40 13.25
C VAL A 159 1.38 8.29 13.50
N LEU A 160 1.11 7.91 14.76
CA LEU A 160 0.17 6.83 15.10
C LEU A 160 -1.22 7.06 14.49
N GLU A 161 -1.67 8.30 14.43
CA GLU A 161 -2.96 8.64 13.83
C GLU A 161 -2.95 8.49 12.30
N GLY A 162 -1.79 8.63 11.66
CA GLY A 162 -1.56 8.27 10.26
C GLY A 162 -1.63 6.76 10.03
N ASN A 163 -1.04 5.98 10.93
CA ASN A 163 -1.21 4.52 10.92
C ASN A 163 -2.70 4.13 11.03
N ILE A 164 -3.43 4.73 11.97
CA ILE A 164 -4.87 4.50 12.13
C ILE A 164 -5.65 4.90 10.88
N ALA A 165 -5.36 6.07 10.28
CA ALA A 165 -5.99 6.52 9.04
C ALA A 165 -5.77 5.51 7.91
N ASN A 166 -4.55 4.98 7.76
CA ASN A 166 -4.27 3.98 6.74
C ASN A 166 -4.99 2.65 7.03
N CYS A 167 -5.04 2.20 8.28
CA CYS A 167 -5.82 1.02 8.67
C CYS A 167 -7.32 1.18 8.40
N LYS A 168 -7.89 2.39 8.55
CA LYS A 168 -9.30 2.69 8.19
C LYS A 168 -9.58 2.51 6.70
N ARG A 169 -8.60 2.80 5.83
CA ARG A 169 -8.72 2.49 4.40
C ARG A 169 -8.75 0.98 4.16
N GLY A 170 -7.97 0.21 4.92
CA GLY A 170 -8.05 -1.26 4.95
C GLY A 170 -9.40 -1.77 5.44
N LEU A 171 -10.00 -1.11 6.44
CA LEU A 171 -11.35 -1.42 6.90
C LEU A 171 -12.40 -1.17 5.82
N ASN A 172 -12.31 -0.05 5.10
CA ASN A 172 -13.21 0.24 3.98
C ASN A 172 -13.14 -0.86 2.92
N ALA A 173 -11.94 -1.31 2.53
CA ALA A 173 -11.78 -2.43 1.60
C ALA A 173 -12.40 -3.75 2.12
N ALA A 174 -12.32 -4.01 3.44
CA ALA A 174 -12.97 -5.17 4.04
C ALA A 174 -14.50 -5.08 4.00
N GLU A 175 -15.05 -3.88 4.16
CA GLU A 175 -16.49 -3.61 4.03
C GLU A 175 -16.96 -3.77 2.59
N GLU A 176 -16.21 -3.27 1.61
CA GLU A 176 -16.48 -3.47 0.18
C GLU A 176 -16.48 -4.96 -0.21
N CYS A 177 -15.53 -5.74 0.32
CA CYS A 177 -15.53 -7.19 0.13
C CYS A 177 -16.76 -7.88 0.75
N LEU A 178 -17.20 -7.43 1.93
CA LEU A 178 -18.39 -7.98 2.57
C LEU A 178 -19.65 -7.67 1.76
N GLU A 179 -19.81 -6.42 1.34
CA GLU A 179 -20.93 -5.97 0.50
C GLU A 179 -20.99 -6.77 -0.80
N ALA A 180 -19.86 -6.94 -1.49
CA ALA A 180 -19.78 -7.74 -2.70
C ALA A 180 -20.24 -9.19 -2.48
N LEU A 181 -19.85 -9.81 -1.36
CA LEU A 181 -20.31 -11.17 -1.01
C LEU A 181 -21.80 -11.23 -0.68
N GLU A 182 -22.36 -10.20 -0.03
CA GLU A 182 -23.79 -10.09 0.23
C GLU A 182 -24.58 -10.00 -1.08
N ASN A 183 -24.17 -9.09 -1.95
CA ASN A 183 -24.77 -8.90 -3.26
C ASN A 183 -24.67 -10.17 -4.11
N LEU A 184 -23.51 -10.83 -4.11
CA LEU A 184 -23.31 -12.08 -4.84
C LEU A 184 -24.25 -13.17 -4.33
N ARG A 185 -24.37 -13.34 -3.00
CA ARG A 185 -25.29 -14.31 -2.38
C ARG A 185 -26.76 -14.06 -2.71
N MET A 186 -27.14 -12.81 -2.98
CA MET A 186 -28.50 -12.47 -3.44
C MET A 186 -28.74 -12.82 -4.90
N LYS A 187 -27.68 -12.84 -5.73
CA LYS A 187 -27.75 -13.11 -7.17
C LYS A 187 -27.57 -14.59 -7.54
N ILE A 188 -26.80 -15.34 -6.76
CA ILE A 188 -26.49 -16.75 -7.02
C ILE A 188 -26.93 -17.66 -5.89
N LYS A 189 -27.17 -18.94 -6.21
CA LYS A 189 -27.51 -19.93 -5.20
C LYS A 189 -26.36 -20.03 -4.17
N PRO A 190 -26.63 -19.95 -2.86
CA PRO A 190 -25.60 -20.08 -1.84
C PRO A 190 -24.89 -21.43 -1.95
N THR A 191 -23.57 -21.41 -2.10
CA THR A 191 -22.70 -22.58 -2.02
C THR A 191 -22.01 -22.63 -0.66
N PRO A 192 -21.58 -23.81 -0.18
CA PRO A 192 -20.78 -23.91 1.05
C PRO A 192 -19.52 -23.05 1.00
N GLU A 193 -18.87 -22.92 -0.15
CA GLU A 193 -17.69 -22.07 -0.37
C GLU A 193 -18.03 -20.60 -0.20
N LEU A 194 -19.11 -20.12 -0.83
CA LEU A 194 -19.54 -18.73 -0.71
C LEU A 194 -19.92 -18.37 0.73
N LEU A 195 -20.61 -19.28 1.44
CA LEU A 195 -20.98 -19.07 2.84
C LEU A 195 -19.77 -19.04 3.77
N LYS A 196 -18.75 -19.89 3.51
CA LYS A 196 -17.48 -19.85 4.23
C LYS A 196 -16.75 -18.52 4.00
N LEU A 197 -16.70 -18.03 2.77
CA LEU A 197 -16.09 -16.74 2.45
C LEU A 197 -16.82 -15.58 3.11
N TYR A 198 -18.15 -15.62 3.15
CA TYR A 198 -18.95 -14.62 3.86
C TYR A 198 -18.59 -14.58 5.36
N GLY A 199 -18.53 -15.74 6.01
CA GLY A 199 -18.09 -15.84 7.41
C GLY A 199 -16.65 -15.36 7.62
N PHE A 200 -15.75 -15.68 6.68
CA PHE A 200 -14.37 -15.22 6.72
C PHE A 200 -14.28 -13.69 6.55
N SER A 201 -15.02 -13.10 5.61
CA SER A 201 -15.09 -11.66 5.41
C SER A 201 -15.56 -10.93 6.67
N LEU A 202 -16.60 -11.44 7.35
CA LEU A 202 -17.03 -10.90 8.65
C LEU A 202 -15.91 -10.93 9.68
N LYS A 203 -15.22 -12.08 9.81
CA LYS A 203 -14.09 -12.24 10.73
C LYS A 203 -12.97 -11.24 10.41
N THR A 204 -12.62 -11.08 9.14
CA THR A 204 -11.61 -10.12 8.67
C THR A 204 -12.00 -8.70 9.03
N ARG A 205 -13.22 -8.26 8.71
CA ARG A 205 -13.73 -6.93 9.08
C ARG A 205 -13.65 -6.68 10.58
N TYR A 206 -14.04 -7.66 11.41
CA TYR A 206 -13.96 -7.51 12.86
C TYR A 206 -12.51 -7.40 13.35
N ALA A 207 -11.61 -8.24 12.84
CA ALA A 207 -10.20 -8.18 13.22
C ALA A 207 -9.55 -6.83 12.89
N VAL A 208 -9.88 -6.24 11.73
CA VAL A 208 -9.39 -4.90 11.36
C VAL A 208 -9.94 -3.83 12.29
N ARG A 209 -11.24 -3.90 12.66
CA ARG A 209 -11.84 -2.97 13.62
C ARG A 209 -11.19 -3.08 15.00
N GLU A 210 -11.00 -4.29 15.51
CA GLU A 210 -10.34 -4.53 16.80
C GLU A 210 -8.91 -3.98 16.79
N TRP A 211 -8.18 -4.15 15.70
CA TRP A 211 -6.84 -3.57 15.55
C TRP A 211 -6.85 -2.04 15.59
N ILE A 212 -7.78 -1.40 14.89
CA ILE A 212 -7.94 0.06 14.93
C ILE A 212 -8.23 0.55 16.36
N GLU A 213 -9.13 -0.14 17.08
CA GLU A 213 -9.43 0.21 18.47
C GLU A 213 -8.25 -0.03 19.41
N GLU A 214 -7.45 -1.08 19.17
CA GLU A 214 -6.19 -1.28 19.88
C GLU A 214 -5.23 -0.10 19.67
N LEU A 215 -5.03 0.34 18.43
CA LEU A 215 -4.18 1.49 18.13
C LEU A 215 -4.70 2.76 18.81
N ARG A 216 -6.02 3.03 18.72
CA ARG A 216 -6.65 4.18 19.39
C ARG A 216 -6.49 4.15 20.90
N SER A 217 -6.50 2.96 21.52
CA SER A 217 -6.31 2.83 22.96
C SER A 217 -4.91 3.25 23.44
N ARG A 218 -3.94 3.36 22.52
CA ARG A 218 -2.58 3.84 22.81
C ARG A 218 -2.48 5.37 22.80
N ILE A 219 -3.51 6.08 22.32
CA ILE A 219 -3.55 7.55 22.34
C ILE A 219 -3.89 8.01 23.75
N TRP A 220 -2.92 8.62 24.43
CA TRP A 220 -3.08 9.17 25.79
C TRP A 220 -2.90 10.69 25.86
N TRP A 221 -2.50 11.32 24.75
CA TRP A 221 -2.14 12.75 24.66
C TRP A 221 -3.28 13.66 24.20
N ARG A 222 -4.51 13.15 24.20
CA ARG A 222 -5.72 13.90 23.85
C ARG A 222 -6.50 14.31 25.09
#